data_AF-A0A7C1R3G9-F1
#
_entry.id   AF-A0A7C1R3G9-F1
#
_cell.length_a   1.000
_cell.length_b   1.000
_cell.length_c   1.000
_cell.angle_alpha   90.00
_cell.angle_beta   90.00
_cell.angle_gamma   90.00
#
_symmetry.space_group_name_H-M   'P 1'
#
loop_
_entity.id
_entity.type
_entity.pdbx_description
1 polymer ?
#
loop_
_entity_poly.entity_id
_entity_poly.type
_entity_poly.pdbx_seq_one_letter_code
_entity_poly.pdbx_strand_id
1 'polypeptide(L)'
;MNAQQQQWFAEGAGCGGGPCFQTSAAMLDAIQLIGGTAFFLYTAWLCMQAYEDFGAGRISGTSMLVIWCRSVFLLMVLLYLLVS
;
A
#
# COMPACT_ATOMS: atom_id res chain seq x y z
N MET A 1 -23.27 11.05 27.75
CA MET A 1 -22.53 9.77 27.76
C MET A 1 -21.99 9.59 29.17
N ASN A 2 -22.34 8.52 29.87
CA ASN A 2 -21.87 8.33 31.27
C ASN A 2 -20.49 7.65 31.28
N ALA A 3 -19.68 7.90 32.31
CA ALA A 3 -18.27 7.46 32.38
C ALA A 3 -18.09 5.94 32.18
N GLN A 4 -19.05 5.15 32.66
CA GLN A 4 -19.05 3.69 32.55
C GLN A 4 -19.27 3.21 31.11
N GLN A 5 -20.07 3.93 30.30
CA GLN A 5 -20.24 3.60 28.88
C GLN A 5 -18.96 3.91 28.09
N GLN A 6 -18.26 5.00 28.41
CA GLN A 6 -17.00 5.34 27.77
C GLN A 6 -15.92 4.29 28.03
N GLN A 7 -15.89 3.73 29.25
CA GLN A 7 -14.98 2.63 29.59
C GLN A 7 -15.27 1.34 28.80
N TRP A 8 -16.54 0.95 28.67
CA TRP A 8 -16.90 -0.22 27.85
C TRP A 8 -16.57 -0.06 26.37
N PHE A 9 -16.71 1.15 25.81
CA PHE A 9 -16.26 1.42 24.45
C PHE A 9 -14.74 1.37 24.32
N ALA A 10 -13.99 1.85 25.31
CA ALA A 10 -12.53 1.79 25.31
C ALA A 10 -12.01 0.34 25.43
N GLU A 11 -12.58 -0.45 26.32
CA GLU A 11 -12.24 -1.88 26.49
C GLU A 11 -12.63 -2.70 25.25
N GLY A 12 -13.83 -2.46 24.71
CA GLY A 12 -14.31 -3.09 23.47
C GLY A 12 -13.54 -2.69 22.22
N ALA A 13 -12.82 -1.56 22.23
CA ALA A 13 -11.92 -1.11 21.17
C ALA A 13 -10.46 -1.57 21.36
N GLY A 14 -10.21 -2.46 22.34
CA GLY A 14 -8.89 -3.03 22.59
C GLY A 14 -7.90 -2.07 23.27
N CYS A 15 -8.38 -1.01 23.94
CA CYS A 15 -7.54 0.01 24.58
C CYS A 15 -7.06 -0.34 26.00
N GLY A 16 -7.01 -1.63 26.36
CA GLY A 16 -6.72 -2.12 27.71
C GLY A 16 -5.22 -2.23 28.06
N GLY A 17 -4.46 -1.14 27.92
CA GLY A 17 -3.06 -1.07 28.37
C GLY A 17 -1.98 -0.94 27.28
N GLY A 18 -2.39 -0.73 26.01
CA GLY A 18 -1.51 -0.45 24.88
C GLY A 18 -2.22 0.44 23.83
N PRO A 19 -1.56 0.78 22.71
CA PRO A 19 -2.20 1.55 21.65
C PRO A 19 -3.46 0.84 21.15
N CYS A 20 -4.57 1.56 21.08
CA CYS A 20 -5.88 1.02 20.67
C CYS A 20 -5.83 0.48 19.23
N PHE A 21 -5.84 -0.85 19.07
CA PHE A 21 -5.83 -1.50 17.77
C PHE A 21 -7.11 -1.24 16.95
N GLN A 22 -8.21 -0.90 17.60
CA GLN A 22 -9.54 -0.82 16.99
C GLN A 22 -10.06 0.60 16.83
N THR A 23 -9.16 1.58 16.76
CA THR A 23 -9.53 2.89 16.23
C THR A 23 -9.58 2.79 14.70
N SER A 24 -10.55 3.45 14.07
CA SER A 24 -10.67 3.49 12.61
C SER A 24 -9.41 4.04 11.94
N ALA A 25 -8.68 4.93 12.62
CA ALA A 25 -7.39 5.44 12.19
C ALA A 25 -6.31 4.35 12.13
N ALA A 26 -6.16 3.54 13.20
CA ALA A 26 -5.17 2.46 13.22
C ALA A 26 -5.44 1.38 12.14
N MET A 27 -6.71 1.07 11.87
CA MET A 27 -7.07 0.15 10.78
C MET A 27 -6.81 0.76 9.40
N LEU A 28 -7.06 2.06 9.23
CA LEU A 28 -6.77 2.76 7.98
C LEU A 28 -5.26 2.75 7.68
N ASP A 29 -4.43 3.10 8.67
CA ASP A 29 -2.98 3.06 8.55
C ASP A 29 -2.47 1.67 8.16
N ALA A 30 -3.01 0.62 8.77
CA ALA A 30 -2.64 -0.77 8.46
C ALA A 30 -2.99 -1.15 7.01
N ILE A 31 -4.19 -0.78 6.54
CA ILE A 31 -4.62 -1.04 5.16
C ILE A 31 -3.77 -0.26 4.16
N GLN A 32 -3.44 1.00 4.47
CA GLN A 32 -2.58 1.83 3.63
C GLN A 32 -1.16 1.25 3.54
N LEU A 33 -0.61 0.76 4.64
CA LEU A 33 0.73 0.16 4.67
C LEU A 33 0.78 -1.15 3.87
N ILE A 34 -0.23 -2.02 4.03
CA ILE A 34 -0.36 -3.26 3.27
C ILE A 34 -0.55 -2.96 1.77
N GLY A 35 -1.48 -2.06 1.44
CA GLY A 35 -1.76 -1.69 0.06
C GLY A 35 -0.56 -1.05 -0.63
N GLY A 36 0.13 -0.12 0.04
CA GLY A 36 1.32 0.55 -0.48
C GLY A 36 2.45 -0.44 -0.77
N THR A 37 2.66 -1.41 0.12
CA THR A 37 3.66 -2.47 -0.06
C THR A 37 3.30 -3.39 -1.23
N ALA A 38 2.02 -3.77 -1.36
CA ALA A 38 1.56 -4.60 -2.46
C ALA A 38 1.75 -3.92 -3.83
N PHE A 39 1.39 -2.65 -3.95
CA PHE A 39 1.60 -1.88 -5.19
C PHE A 39 3.09 -1.67 -5.51
N PHE A 40 3.93 -1.47 -4.50
CA PHE A 40 5.37 -1.38 -4.68
C PHE A 40 5.95 -2.67 -5.27
N LEU A 41 5.62 -3.82 -4.66
CA LEU A 41 6.08 -5.13 -5.14
C LEU A 41 5.57 -5.44 -6.56
N TYR A 42 4.30 -5.11 -6.84
CA TYR A 42 3.72 -5.27 -8.17
C TYR A 42 4.46 -4.43 -9.22
N THR A 43 4.80 -3.19 -8.88
CA THR A 43 5.56 -2.30 -9.78
C THR A 43 6.97 -2.84 -10.04
N ALA A 44 7.65 -3.33 -9.00
CA ALA A 44 8.96 -3.96 -9.14
C ALA A 44 8.90 -5.21 -10.05
N TRP A 45 7.84 -6.02 -9.89
CA TRP A 45 7.59 -7.17 -10.75
C TRP A 45 7.43 -6.78 -12.23
N LEU A 46 6.64 -5.75 -12.54
CA LEU A 46 6.47 -5.26 -13.92
C LEU A 46 7.79 -4.81 -14.55
N CYS A 47 8.66 -4.15 -13.78
CA CYS A 47 9.97 -3.74 -14.28
C CYS A 47 10.88 -4.94 -14.55
N MET A 48 10.90 -5.94 -13.67
CA MET A 48 11.65 -7.19 -13.89
C MET A 48 11.15 -7.93 -15.12
N GLN A 49 9.83 -8.08 -15.26
CA GLN A 49 9.24 -8.78 -16.41
C GLN A 49 9.54 -8.07 -17.73
N ALA A 50 9.50 -6.73 -17.76
CA ALA A 50 9.90 -5.97 -18.95
C ALA A 50 11.40 -6.17 -19.29
N TYR A 51 12.26 -6.33 -18.27
CA TYR A 51 13.67 -6.62 -18.49
C TYR A 51 13.89 -8.03 -19.06
N GLU A 52 13.19 -9.02 -18.52
CA GLU A 52 13.21 -10.40 -19.04
C GLU A 52 12.71 -10.47 -20.49
N ASP A 53 11.61 -9.78 -20.81
CA ASP A 53 11.06 -9.73 -22.16
C ASP A 53 12.00 -9.01 -23.15
N PHE A 54 12.76 -8.02 -22.67
CA PHE A 54 13.82 -7.39 -23.47
C PHE A 54 14.99 -8.36 -23.71
N GLY A 55 15.45 -9.06 -22.67
CA GLY A 55 16.50 -10.08 -22.78
C GLY A 55 16.11 -11.26 -23.68
N ALA A 56 14.81 -11.60 -23.72
CA ALA A 56 14.24 -12.60 -24.61
C ALA A 56 13.94 -12.10 -26.03
N GLY A 57 14.20 -10.81 -26.32
CA GLY A 57 13.97 -10.20 -27.63
C GLY A 57 12.49 -10.04 -28.02
N ARG A 58 11.56 -10.15 -27.05
CA ARG A 58 10.11 -10.00 -27.28
C ARG A 58 9.70 -8.54 -27.41
N ILE A 59 10.42 -7.64 -26.75
CA ILE A 59 10.20 -6.19 -26.80
C ILE A 59 11.49 -5.44 -27.14
N SER A 60 11.36 -4.24 -27.70
CA SER A 60 12.50 -3.34 -27.92
C SER A 60 12.91 -2.65 -26.62
N GLY A 61 14.17 -2.17 -26.55
CA GLY A 61 14.68 -1.45 -25.37
C GLY A 61 13.91 -0.17 -25.07
N THR A 62 13.41 0.52 -26.11
CA THR A 62 12.53 1.68 -25.93
C THR A 62 11.21 1.29 -25.26
N SER A 63 10.61 0.17 -25.66
CA SER A 63 9.38 -0.33 -25.03
C SER A 63 9.59 -0.71 -23.57
N MET A 64 10.74 -1.32 -23.24
CA MET A 64 11.11 -1.61 -21.85
C MET A 64 11.15 -0.34 -20.99
N LEU A 65 11.84 0.71 -21.46
CA LEU A 65 11.93 1.98 -20.74
C LEU A 65 10.57 2.67 -20.57
N VAL A 66 9.70 2.62 -21.60
CA VAL A 66 8.34 3.18 -21.50
C VAL A 66 7.52 2.43 -20.46
N ILE A 67 7.62 1.10 -20.41
CA ILE A 67 6.93 0.29 -19.38
C ILE A 67 7.43 0.68 -18.00
N TRP A 68 8.74 0.81 -17.80
CA TRP A 68 9.32 1.23 -16.52
C TRP A 68 8.82 2.60 -16.07
N CYS A 69 8.88 3.61 -16.94
CA CYS A 69 8.40 4.95 -16.63
C CYS A 69 6.90 4.96 -16.29
N ARG A 70 6.07 4.23 -17.04
CA ARG A 70 4.63 4.14 -16.77
C ARG A 70 4.33 3.44 -15.44
N SER A 71 5.02 2.34 -15.15
CA SER A 71 4.84 1.59 -13.91
C SER A 71 5.23 2.44 -12.69
N VAL A 72 6.37 3.12 -12.74
CA VAL A 72 6.81 4.03 -11.65
C VAL A 72 5.86 5.21 -11.50
N PHE A 73 5.38 5.80 -12.60
CA PHE A 73 4.38 6.87 -12.54
C PHE A 73 3.08 6.40 -11.88
N LEU A 74 2.57 5.22 -12.25
CA LEU A 74 1.38 4.64 -11.62
C LEU A 74 1.60 4.37 -10.13
N LEU A 75 2.78 3.89 -9.73
CA LEU A 75 3.13 3.73 -8.32
C LEU A 75 3.05 5.06 -7.57
N MET A 76 3.61 6.15 -8.11
CA MET A 76 3.56 7.46 -7.48
C MET A 76 2.12 7.98 -7.32
N VAL A 77 1.28 7.78 -8.34
CA VAL A 77 -0.14 8.16 -8.28
C VAL A 77 -0.90 7.33 -7.24
N LEU A 78 -0.68 6.01 -7.21
CA LEU A 78 -1.35 5.11 -6.27
C LEU A 78 -0.91 5.37 -4.83
N LEU A 79 0.38 5.59 -4.58
CA LEU A 79 0.88 5.94 -3.25
C LEU A 79 0.32 7.29 -2.79
N TYR A 80 0.20 8.27 -3.69
CA TYR A 80 -0.45 9.54 -3.37
C TYR A 80 -1.91 9.31 -2.93
N LEU A 81 -2.70 8.58 -3.71
CA LEU A 81 -4.11 8.33 -3.38
C LEU A 81 -4.31 7.49 -2.12
N LEU A 82 -3.37 6.60 -1.81
CA LEU A 82 -3.50 5.68 -0.69
C LEU A 82 -3.09 6.32 0.62
N VAL A 83 -2.10 7.23 0.61
CA VAL A 83 -1.49 7.82 1.82
C VAL A 83 -1.90 9.28 2.05
N SER A 84 -2.61 9.91 1.11
CA SER A 84 -3.09 11.32 1.23
C SER A 84 -4.18 11.54 2.25
#